data_AF-A0A7X9HYU4-F1
#
_entry.id   AF-A0A7X9HYU4-F1
#
_cell.length_a   1.000
_cell.length_b   1.000
_cell.length_c   1.000
_cell.angle_alpha   90.00
_cell.angle_beta   90.00
_cell.angle_gamma   90.00
#
_symmetry.space_group_name_H-M   'P 1'
#
loop_
_entity.id
_entity.type
_entity.pdbx_description
1 polymer ?
#
loop_
_entity_poly.entity_id
_entity_poly.type
_entity_poly.pdbx_seq_one_letter_code
_entity_poly.pdbx_strand_id
1 'polypeptide(L)'
;MEIFLNVWNNWSIYEKTSISLILGISLIFLIASVYFLTKDKMLTIWVSLSLLSSALITVLILWLLNIIFDITIVSVFIFVPFIVLFVNILSLGTSIGYYMDHKKDKNFEIVNLKKEFLRDSFQLTVFIFLMFCSLSVFLSSTFLILILVSGGISISVVWINYLLMYKLVK
;
A
#
# COMPACT_ATOMS: atom_id res chain seq x y z
N MET A 1 -1.86 11.71 -22.70
CA MET A 1 -0.43 11.37 -22.69
C MET A 1 0.46 12.54 -22.23
N GLU A 2 -0.10 13.60 -21.62
CA GLU A 2 0.67 14.73 -21.07
C GLU A 2 0.84 14.65 -19.53
N ILE A 3 0.10 13.77 -18.86
CA ILE A 3 0.00 13.67 -17.39
C ILE A 3 1.30 13.16 -16.78
N PHE A 4 1.78 12.02 -17.28
CA PHE A 4 3.09 11.52 -16.94
C PHE A 4 4.15 12.48 -17.45
N LEU A 5 4.04 13.01 -18.67
CA LEU A 5 5.03 13.94 -19.21
C LEU A 5 5.18 15.22 -18.39
N ASN A 6 4.15 15.80 -17.79
CA ASN A 6 4.27 17.02 -16.97
C ASN A 6 4.82 16.75 -15.56
N VAL A 7 4.38 15.67 -14.90
CA VAL A 7 4.94 15.28 -13.58
C VAL A 7 6.38 14.76 -13.74
N TRP A 8 6.61 13.99 -14.80
CA TRP A 8 7.93 13.46 -15.16
C TRP A 8 8.82 14.61 -15.62
N ASN A 9 8.47 15.45 -16.58
CA ASN A 9 9.39 16.48 -17.10
C ASN A 9 9.78 17.56 -16.09
N ASN A 10 9.04 17.73 -14.99
CA ASN A 10 9.44 18.62 -13.90
C ASN A 10 10.69 18.14 -13.13
N TRP A 11 11.10 16.89 -13.33
CA TRP A 11 12.19 16.26 -12.59
C TRP A 11 13.33 15.95 -13.54
N SER A 12 14.55 16.17 -13.05
CA SER A 12 15.75 15.77 -13.76
C SER A 12 15.73 14.26 -14.00
N ILE A 13 16.39 13.82 -15.09
CA ILE A 13 16.56 12.40 -15.39
C ILE A 13 17.19 11.67 -14.19
N TYR A 14 18.09 12.36 -13.47
CA TYR A 14 18.74 11.85 -12.27
C TYR A 14 17.78 11.58 -11.09
N GLU A 15 16.85 12.47 -10.80
CA GLU A 15 15.92 12.27 -9.67
C GLU A 15 14.92 11.15 -9.98
N LYS A 16 14.47 11.03 -11.23
CA LYS A 16 13.59 9.94 -11.68
C LYS A 16 14.23 8.58 -11.52
N THR A 17 15.47 8.45 -11.99
CA THR A 17 16.20 7.18 -11.89
C THR A 17 16.51 6.86 -10.44
N SER A 18 16.91 7.86 -9.64
CA SER A 18 17.16 7.70 -8.21
C SER A 18 15.92 7.22 -7.44
N ILE A 19 14.76 7.86 -7.63
CA ILE A 19 13.52 7.44 -6.96
C ILE A 19 13.07 6.06 -7.40
N SER A 20 13.11 5.79 -8.71
CA SER A 20 12.73 4.48 -9.25
C SER A 20 13.62 3.37 -8.68
N LEU A 21 14.93 3.61 -8.57
CA LEU A 21 15.88 2.69 -7.96
C LEU A 21 15.60 2.48 -6.47
N ILE A 22 15.40 3.55 -5.70
CA ILE A 22 15.11 3.46 -4.26
C ILE A 22 13.82 2.67 -4.02
N LEU A 23 12.75 2.97 -4.76
CA LEU A 23 11.49 2.25 -4.66
C LEU A 23 11.66 0.79 -5.09
N GLY A 24 12.33 0.52 -6.21
CA GLY A 24 12.58 -0.84 -6.69
C GLY A 24 13.37 -1.68 -5.67
N ILE A 25 14.46 -1.14 -5.13
CA ILE A 25 15.25 -1.80 -4.09
C ILE A 25 14.41 -2.03 -2.83
N SER A 26 13.61 -1.05 -2.40
CA SER A 26 12.75 -1.19 -1.21
C SER A 26 11.71 -2.32 -1.37
N LEU A 27 11.12 -2.46 -2.56
CA LEU A 27 10.15 -3.52 -2.85
C LEU A 27 10.80 -4.91 -2.84
N ILE A 28 11.97 -5.04 -3.48
CA ILE A 28 12.74 -6.29 -3.50
C ILE A 28 13.15 -6.65 -2.06
N PHE A 29 13.63 -5.67 -1.29
CA PHE A 29 14.04 -5.86 0.09
C PHE A 29 12.88 -6.32 0.98
N LEU A 30 11.68 -5.75 0.81
CA LEU A 30 10.49 -6.19 1.55
C LEU A 30 10.15 -7.64 1.24
N ILE A 31 10.06 -8.02 -0.04
CA ILE A 31 9.75 -9.41 -0.44
C ILE A 31 10.80 -10.38 0.10
N ALA A 32 12.08 -10.03 -0.04
CA ALA A 32 13.19 -10.84 0.45
C ALA A 32 13.11 -11.01 1.98
N SER A 33 12.85 -9.94 2.72
CA SER A 33 12.70 -9.97 4.17
C SER A 33 11.59 -10.93 4.61
N VAL A 34 10.43 -10.87 3.97
CA VAL A 34 9.32 -11.80 4.27
C VAL A 34 9.72 -13.24 3.99
N TYR A 35 10.36 -13.50 2.85
CA TYR A 35 10.81 -14.84 2.50
C TYR A 35 11.81 -15.40 3.53
N PHE A 36 12.81 -14.60 3.93
CA PHE A 36 13.81 -15.03 4.90
C PHE A 36 13.22 -15.26 6.31
N LEU A 37 12.27 -14.43 6.73
CA LEU A 37 11.66 -14.49 8.06
C LEU A 37 10.61 -15.62 8.20
N THR A 38 9.75 -15.76 7.19
CA THR A 38 8.65 -16.73 7.23
C THR A 38 9.08 -18.10 6.74
N LYS A 39 9.97 -18.16 5.73
CA LYS A 39 10.29 -19.34 4.91
C LYS A 39 9.08 -19.99 4.23
N ASP A 40 7.97 -19.25 4.15
CA ASP A 40 6.71 -19.73 3.57
C ASP A 40 6.51 -19.11 2.18
N LYS A 41 6.34 -19.97 1.17
CA LYS A 41 6.18 -19.54 -0.22
C LYS A 41 4.83 -18.86 -0.46
N MET A 42 3.75 -19.31 0.19
CA MET A 42 2.43 -18.74 0.01
C MET A 42 2.34 -17.32 0.58
N LEU A 43 2.92 -17.10 1.77
CA LEU A 43 3.01 -15.76 2.35
C LEU A 43 3.86 -14.81 1.51
N THR A 44 4.97 -15.32 0.95
CA THR A 44 5.83 -14.53 0.06
C THR A 44 5.10 -14.13 -1.23
N ILE A 45 4.36 -15.07 -1.85
CA ILE A 45 3.54 -14.79 -3.04
C ILE A 45 2.43 -13.78 -2.72
N TRP A 46 1.76 -13.94 -1.57
CA TRP A 46 0.73 -13.01 -1.11
C TRP A 46 1.26 -11.59 -0.96
N VAL A 47 2.41 -11.41 -0.29
CA VAL A 47 3.07 -10.11 -0.14
C VAL A 47 3.47 -9.53 -1.50
N SER A 48 4.00 -10.36 -2.40
CA SER A 48 4.41 -9.90 -3.73
C SER A 48 3.21 -9.38 -4.54
N LEU A 49 2.09 -10.10 -4.50
CA LEU A 49 0.84 -9.70 -5.15
C LEU A 49 0.20 -8.48 -4.48
N SER A 50 0.28 -8.38 -3.15
CA SER A 50 -0.16 -7.20 -2.41
C SER A 50 0.59 -5.94 -2.86
N LEU A 51 1.94 -5.99 -2.89
CA LEU A 51 2.76 -4.88 -3.35
C LEU A 51 2.44 -4.51 -4.81
N LEU A 52 2.34 -5.49 -5.70
CA LEU A 52 1.99 -5.26 -7.10
C LEU A 52 0.60 -4.64 -7.27
N SER A 53 -0.41 -5.18 -6.58
CA SER A 53 -1.78 -4.67 -6.65
C SER A 53 -1.86 -3.23 -6.12
N SER A 54 -1.18 -2.91 -5.02
CA SER A 54 -1.14 -1.55 -4.46
C SER A 54 -0.56 -0.53 -5.45
N ALA A 55 0.52 -0.89 -6.16
CA ALA A 55 1.11 -0.05 -7.19
C ALA A 55 0.16 0.16 -8.37
N LEU A 56 -0.47 -0.91 -8.87
CA LEU A 56 -1.42 -0.84 -9.98
C LEU A 56 -2.64 0.02 -9.65
N ILE A 57 -3.22 -0.17 -8.46
CA ILE A 57 -4.39 0.59 -8.00
C ILE A 57 -4.04 2.07 -7.86
N THR A 58 -2.87 2.37 -7.31
CA THR A 58 -2.40 3.77 -7.16
C THR A 58 -2.29 4.45 -8.52
N VAL A 59 -1.63 3.79 -9.49
CA VAL A 59 -1.49 4.32 -10.85
C VAL A 59 -2.85 4.49 -11.53
N LEU A 60 -3.73 3.48 -11.41
CA LEU A 60 -5.06 3.51 -12.03
C LEU A 60 -5.92 4.63 -11.47
N ILE A 61 -5.94 4.83 -10.14
CA ILE A 61 -6.74 5.88 -9.51
C ILE A 61 -6.22 7.27 -9.86
N LEU A 62 -4.90 7.49 -9.85
CA LEU A 62 -4.32 8.77 -10.28
C LEU A 62 -4.63 9.09 -11.75
N TRP A 63 -4.63 8.06 -12.60
CA TRP A 63 -5.00 8.20 -14.01
C TRP A 63 -6.48 8.54 -14.18
N LEU A 64 -7.38 7.87 -13.44
CA LEU A 64 -8.81 8.17 -13.44
C LEU A 64 -9.11 9.57 -12.91
N LEU A 65 -8.42 10.03 -11.86
CA LEU A 65 -8.59 11.37 -11.30
C LEU A 65 -8.26 12.45 -12.32
N ASN A 66 -7.24 12.24 -13.14
CA ASN A 66 -6.90 13.20 -14.16
C ASN A 66 -7.93 13.22 -15.32
N ILE A 67 -8.40 12.06 -15.78
CA ILE A 67 -9.30 11.99 -16.95
C ILE A 67 -10.74 12.35 -16.60
N ILE A 68 -11.24 11.91 -15.45
CA ILE A 68 -12.66 12.03 -15.09
C ILE A 68 -12.93 13.34 -14.35
N PHE A 69 -12.01 13.75 -13.48
CA PHE A 69 -12.21 14.90 -12.60
C PHE A 69 -11.38 16.13 -13.02
N ASP A 70 -10.66 16.05 -14.14
CA ASP A 70 -9.76 17.10 -14.64
C ASP A 70 -8.78 17.65 -13.59
N ILE A 71 -8.41 16.81 -12.60
CA ILE A 71 -7.49 17.21 -11.54
C ILE A 71 -6.07 17.26 -12.11
N THR A 72 -5.44 18.42 -12.01
CA THR A 72 -4.03 18.59 -12.37
C THR A 72 -3.14 17.90 -11.36
N ILE A 73 -2.45 16.84 -11.80
CA ILE A 73 -1.51 16.11 -10.96
C ILE A 73 -0.24 16.95 -10.86
N VAL A 74 -0.09 17.66 -9.74
CA VAL A 74 1.07 18.49 -9.41
C VAL A 74 2.13 17.64 -8.69
N SER A 75 3.36 18.16 -8.55
CA SER A 75 4.49 17.49 -7.88
C SER A 75 4.17 16.86 -6.52
N VAL A 76 3.27 17.46 -5.74
CA VAL A 76 2.89 16.96 -4.40
C VAL A 76 2.26 15.56 -4.45
N PHE A 77 1.60 15.18 -5.56
CA PHE A 77 1.00 13.85 -5.70
C PHE A 77 2.04 12.70 -5.73
N ILE A 78 3.33 13.02 -5.84
CA ILE A 78 4.41 12.02 -5.70
C ILE A 78 4.42 11.36 -4.31
N PHE A 79 3.87 12.00 -3.28
CA PHE A 79 3.77 11.43 -1.94
C PHE A 79 2.71 10.33 -1.82
N VAL A 80 1.73 10.27 -2.74
CA VAL A 80 0.66 9.27 -2.72
C VAL A 80 1.22 7.83 -2.70
N PRO A 81 2.10 7.40 -3.64
CA PRO A 81 2.65 6.05 -3.61
C PRO A 81 3.43 5.75 -2.32
N PHE A 82 4.10 6.72 -1.70
CA PHE A 82 4.81 6.51 -0.44
C PHE A 82 3.85 6.31 0.74
N ILE A 83 2.78 7.10 0.82
CA ILE A 83 1.74 6.96 1.85
C ILE A 83 1.07 5.59 1.73
N VAL A 84 0.69 5.21 0.50
CA VAL A 84 0.05 3.93 0.23
C VAL A 84 0.99 2.76 0.55
N LEU A 85 2.27 2.86 0.16
CA LEU A 85 3.27 1.84 0.49
C LEU A 85 3.46 1.70 2.01
N PHE A 86 3.50 2.81 2.74
CA PHE A 86 3.62 2.80 4.20
C PHE A 86 2.44 2.07 4.86
N VAL A 87 1.20 2.40 4.46
CA VAL A 87 0.01 1.68 4.93
C VAL A 87 0.08 0.20 4.57
N ASN A 88 0.50 -0.12 3.35
CA ASN A 88 0.60 -1.50 2.90
C ASN A 88 1.61 -2.29 3.74
N ILE A 89 2.76 -1.69 4.05
CA ILE A 89 3.77 -2.30 4.95
C ILE A 89 3.19 -2.54 6.34
N LEU A 90 2.41 -1.61 6.91
CA LEU A 90 1.76 -1.82 8.20
C LEU A 90 0.79 -3.00 8.15
N SER A 91 -0.08 -3.05 7.13
CA SER A 91 -1.03 -4.14 6.92
C SER A 91 -0.34 -5.50 6.79
N LEU A 92 0.68 -5.61 5.95
CA LEU A 92 1.43 -6.86 5.77
C LEU A 92 2.24 -7.22 7.03
N GLY A 93 2.83 -6.22 7.66
CA GLY A 93 3.71 -6.36 8.81
C GLY A 93 3.01 -6.97 10.02
N THR A 94 1.77 -6.58 10.34
CA THR A 94 1.04 -7.17 11.46
C THR A 94 0.73 -8.65 11.21
N SER A 95 0.29 -9.00 10.00
CA SER A 95 0.00 -10.40 9.65
C SER A 95 1.25 -11.28 9.67
N ILE A 96 2.38 -10.77 9.15
CA ILE A 96 3.65 -11.52 9.14
C ILE A 96 4.20 -11.66 10.56
N GLY A 97 4.11 -10.59 11.36
CA GLY A 97 4.50 -10.62 12.78
C GLY A 97 3.70 -11.66 13.56
N TYR A 98 2.38 -11.67 13.40
CA TYR A 98 1.50 -12.66 14.03
C TYR A 98 1.85 -14.09 13.61
N TYR A 99 2.06 -14.32 12.31
CA TYR A 99 2.50 -15.63 11.81
C TYR A 99 3.84 -16.06 12.43
N MET A 100 4.82 -15.17 12.49
CA MET A 100 6.13 -15.50 13.03
C MET A 100 6.10 -15.87 14.51
N ASP A 101 5.25 -15.21 15.29
CA ASP A 101 5.10 -15.45 16.72
C ASP A 101 4.45 -16.82 17.00
N HIS A 102 3.40 -17.16 16.24
CA HIS A 102 2.58 -18.35 16.50
C HIS A 102 2.94 -19.58 15.64
N LYS A 103 3.78 -19.46 14.60
CA LYS A 103 4.10 -20.61 13.71
C LYS A 103 4.77 -21.80 14.40
N LYS A 104 5.30 -21.61 15.61
CA LYS A 104 5.94 -22.68 16.42
C LYS A 104 4.96 -23.39 17.34
N ASP A 105 3.73 -22.87 17.48
CA ASP A 105 2.73 -23.45 18.36
C ASP A 105 2.13 -24.71 17.75
N LYS A 106 1.97 -25.74 18.59
CA LYS A 106 1.50 -27.07 18.16
C LYS A 106 0.08 -27.07 17.57
N ASN A 107 -0.72 -26.04 17.86
CA ASN A 107 -2.11 -25.90 17.44
C ASN A 107 -2.32 -24.70 16.50
N PHE A 108 -1.27 -24.25 15.80
CA PHE A 108 -1.41 -23.14 14.88
C PHE A 108 -2.26 -23.54 13.66
N GLU A 109 -3.39 -22.87 13.50
CA GLU A 109 -4.26 -23.00 12.33
C GLU A 109 -4.20 -21.71 11.49
N ILE A 110 -4.09 -21.85 10.17
CA ILE A 110 -4.11 -20.73 9.22
C ILE A 110 -5.42 -19.93 9.31
N VAL A 111 -6.51 -20.56 9.76
CA VAL A 111 -7.78 -19.89 10.04
C VAL A 111 -7.63 -18.80 11.10
N ASN A 112 -6.79 -19.01 12.11
CA ASN A 112 -6.54 -18.01 13.16
C ASN A 112 -5.79 -16.81 12.60
N LEU A 113 -4.80 -17.03 11.71
CA LEU A 113 -4.12 -15.96 10.99
C LEU A 113 -5.10 -15.12 10.14
N LYS A 114 -6.05 -15.75 9.45
CA LYS A 114 -7.06 -15.04 8.66
C LYS A 114 -8.01 -14.20 9.52
N LYS A 115 -8.43 -14.74 10.67
CA LYS A 115 -9.30 -14.02 11.62
C LYS A 115 -8.59 -12.82 12.24
N GLU A 116 -7.33 -13.00 12.63
CA GLU A 116 -6.51 -11.92 13.15
C GLU A 116 -6.31 -10.84 12.09
N PHE A 117 -5.97 -11.24 10.87
CA PHE A 117 -5.76 -10.28 9.79
C PHE A 117 -7.02 -9.48 9.44
N LEU A 118 -8.21 -10.06 9.56
CA LEU A 118 -9.48 -9.33 9.41
C LEU A 118 -9.64 -8.28 10.52
N ARG A 119 -9.35 -8.65 11.77
CA ARG A 119 -9.42 -7.73 12.92
C ARG A 119 -8.45 -6.56 12.73
N ASP A 120 -7.21 -6.85 12.37
CA ASP A 120 -6.18 -5.84 12.11
C ASP A 120 -6.55 -4.93 10.94
N SER A 121 -7.08 -5.51 9.86
CA SER A 121 -7.54 -4.74 8.69
C SER A 121 -8.65 -3.76 9.07
N PHE A 122 -9.57 -4.17 9.95
CA PHE A 122 -10.62 -3.29 10.45
C PHE A 122 -10.04 -2.17 11.33
N GLN A 123 -9.16 -2.51 12.28
CA GLN A 123 -8.52 -1.52 13.15
C GLN A 123 -7.70 -0.51 12.35
N LEU A 124 -6.92 -0.98 11.37
CA LEU A 124 -6.12 -0.15 10.48
C LEU A 124 -7.01 0.75 9.61
N THR A 125 -8.14 0.24 9.11
CA THR A 125 -9.12 1.05 8.36
C THR A 125 -9.69 2.17 9.22
N VAL A 126 -10.09 1.88 10.46
CA VAL A 126 -10.61 2.88 11.40
C VAL A 126 -9.54 3.92 11.73
N PHE A 127 -8.31 3.49 11.99
CA PHE A 127 -7.19 4.38 12.27
C PHE A 127 -6.89 5.32 11.09
N ILE A 128 -6.79 4.77 9.88
CA ILE A 128 -6.60 5.55 8.65
C ILE A 128 -7.76 6.54 8.49
N PHE A 129 -9.00 6.06 8.58
CA PHE A 129 -10.16 6.94 8.42
C PHE A 129 -10.13 8.13 9.38
N LEU A 130 -9.90 7.90 10.67
CA LEU A 130 -9.81 8.96 11.67
C LEU A 130 -8.63 9.90 11.43
N MET A 131 -7.46 9.38 11.06
CA MET A 131 -6.26 10.17 10.77
C MET A 131 -6.47 11.08 9.55
N PHE A 132 -7.07 10.56 8.48
CA PHE A 132 -7.33 11.32 7.27
C PHE A 132 -8.46 12.35 7.47
N CYS A 133 -9.49 12.01 8.26
CA CYS A 133 -10.53 12.95 8.67
C CYS A 133 -10.01 14.07 9.58
N SER A 134 -9.06 13.81 10.47
CA SER A 134 -8.48 14.86 11.31
C SER A 134 -7.62 15.82 10.48
N LEU A 135 -6.84 15.31 9.55
CA LEU A 135 -6.01 16.12 8.66
C LEU A 135 -6.84 16.94 7.65
N SER A 136 -7.97 16.41 7.17
CA SER A 136 -8.78 17.09 6.16
C SER A 136 -9.36 18.42 6.64
N VAL A 137 -9.60 18.60 7.94
CA VAL A 137 -10.11 19.85 8.53
C VAL A 137 -9.11 21.01 8.38
N PHE A 138 -7.81 20.72 8.29
CA PHE A 138 -6.75 21.74 8.28
C PHE A 138 -6.20 22.05 6.89
N LEU A 139 -6.67 21.36 5.84
CA LEU A 139 -6.06 21.43 4.51
C LEU A 139 -6.99 22.04 3.47
N SER A 140 -6.41 22.83 2.57
CA SER A 140 -7.14 23.50 1.49
C SER A 140 -6.86 22.87 0.12
N SER A 141 -7.91 22.80 -0.71
CA SER A 141 -7.86 22.52 -2.16
C SER A 141 -6.97 21.31 -2.53
N THR A 142 -5.80 21.53 -3.12
CA THR A 142 -4.91 20.47 -3.63
C THR A 142 -4.46 19.49 -2.55
N PHE A 143 -4.13 19.98 -1.35
CA PHE A 143 -3.71 19.11 -0.25
C PHE A 143 -4.86 18.27 0.29
N LEU A 144 -6.08 18.84 0.34
CA LEU A 144 -7.28 18.09 0.72
C LEU A 144 -7.52 16.93 -0.25
N ILE A 145 -7.45 17.18 -1.56
CA ILE A 145 -7.62 16.14 -2.59
C ILE A 145 -6.55 15.06 -2.43
N LEU A 146 -5.29 15.44 -2.25
CA LEU A 146 -4.19 14.49 -2.07
C LEU A 146 -4.43 13.56 -0.88
N ILE A 147 -4.87 14.12 0.26
CA ILE A 147 -5.15 13.36 1.48
C ILE A 147 -6.35 12.44 1.25
N LEU A 148 -7.47 12.93 0.69
CA LEU A 148 -8.64 12.10 0.43
C LEU A 148 -8.33 10.94 -0.53
N VAL A 149 -7.58 11.21 -1.60
CA VAL A 149 -7.18 10.20 -2.58
C VAL A 149 -6.25 9.17 -1.97
N SER A 150 -5.19 9.60 -1.28
CA SER A 150 -4.26 8.67 -0.65
C SER A 150 -4.92 7.85 0.46
N GLY A 151 -5.84 8.43 1.24
CA GLY A 151 -6.64 7.70 2.23
C GLY A 151 -7.56 6.67 1.59
N GLY A 152 -8.29 7.04 0.53
CA GLY A 152 -9.18 6.14 -0.20
C GLY A 152 -8.43 4.97 -0.86
N ILE A 153 -7.28 5.23 -1.49
CA ILE A 153 -6.41 4.19 -2.02
C ILE A 153 -5.91 3.27 -0.90
N SER A 154 -5.45 3.86 0.21
CA SER A 154 -4.90 3.10 1.35
C SER A 154 -5.92 2.13 1.94
N ILE A 155 -7.16 2.57 2.16
CA ILE A 155 -8.25 1.72 2.64
C ILE A 155 -8.53 0.60 1.62
N SER A 156 -8.60 0.95 0.33
CA SER A 156 -8.84 -0.04 -0.73
C SER A 156 -7.76 -1.12 -0.76
N VAL A 157 -6.49 -0.74 -0.59
CA VAL A 157 -5.36 -1.66 -0.55
C VAL A 157 -5.45 -2.62 0.64
N VAL A 158 -5.81 -2.13 1.83
CA VAL A 158 -5.99 -2.99 3.02
C VAL A 158 -7.03 -4.09 2.76
N TRP A 159 -8.18 -3.74 2.17
CA TRP A 159 -9.21 -4.73 1.87
C TRP A 159 -8.83 -5.68 0.73
N ILE A 160 -8.09 -5.20 -0.26
CA ILE A 160 -7.57 -6.06 -1.34
C ILE A 160 -6.54 -7.04 -0.78
N ASN A 161 -5.68 -6.62 0.14
CA ASN A 161 -4.77 -7.52 0.85
C ASN A 161 -5.51 -8.62 1.60
N TYR A 162 -6.60 -8.26 2.32
CA TYR A 162 -7.47 -9.22 2.98
C TYR A 162 -8.07 -10.23 2.01
N LEU A 163 -8.62 -9.77 0.88
CA LEU A 163 -9.15 -10.66 -0.15
C LEU A 163 -8.08 -11.58 -0.75
N LEU A 164 -6.88 -11.07 -1.00
CA LEU A 164 -5.74 -11.86 -1.47
C LEU A 164 -5.32 -12.91 -0.44
N MET A 165 -5.24 -12.53 0.84
CA MET A 165 -4.86 -13.43 1.94
C MET A 165 -5.87 -14.59 2.06
N TYR A 166 -7.15 -14.27 2.03
CA TYR A 166 -8.23 -15.25 2.16
C TYR A 166 -8.20 -16.28 1.03
N LYS A 167 -7.90 -15.85 -0.21
CA LYS A 167 -7.89 -16.70 -1.40
C LYS A 167 -6.60 -17.51 -1.58
N LEU A 168 -5.43 -16.92 -1.29
CA LEU A 168 -4.14 -17.51 -1.64
C LEU A 168 -3.55 -18.38 -0.54
N VAL A 169 -3.69 -17.98 0.72
CA VAL A 169 -3.09 -18.71 1.83
C VAL A 169 -4.06 -19.79 2.29
N LYS A 170 -3.68 -21.04 2.10
CA LYS A 170 -4.47 -22.23 2.46
C LYS A 170 -3.77 -23.03 3.53
#